data_AF-A0A2Y9AQZ3-F1
#
_entry.id   AF-A0A2Y9AQZ3-F1
#
_cell.length_a   1.000
_cell.length_b   1.000
_cell.length_c   1.000
_cell.angle_alpha   90.00
_cell.angle_beta   90.00
_cell.angle_gamma   90.00
#
_symmetry.space_group_name_H-M   'P 1'
#
loop_
_entity.id
_entity.type
_entity.pdbx_description
1 polymer ?
#
loop_
_entity_poly.entity_id
_entity_poly.type
_entity_poly.pdbx_seq_one_letter_code
_entity_poly.pdbx_strand_id
1 'polypeptide(L)' 'MNTKCYPTVHNQRHTYGLPAYELRDSKLYPTVHNQYDTYGLPAFEIR' A
#
# COMPACT_ATOMS: atom_id res chain seq x y z
N MET A 1 13.00 6.31 6.27
CA MET A 1 11.71 7.02 6.29
C MET A 1 10.66 6.04 5.80
N ASN A 2 9.62 5.75 6.60
CA ASN A 2 8.54 4.85 6.19
C ASN A 2 7.49 5.65 5.41
N THR A 3 7.65 5.75 4.11
CA THR A 3 6.68 6.42 3.24
C THR A 3 5.46 5.52 3.08
N LYS A 4 4.28 6.05 3.35
CA LYS A 4 3.01 5.32 3.22
C LYS A 4 2.23 5.83 2.01
N CYS A 5 1.59 4.92 1.29
CA CYS A 5 0.70 5.23 0.18
C CYS A 5 -0.74 5.18 0.67
N TYR A 6 -1.41 6.33 0.60
CA TYR A 6 -2.83 6.44 0.94
C TYR A 6 -3.64 6.52 -0.36
N PRO A 7 -4.78 5.83 -0.44
CA PRO A 7 -5.72 6.01 -1.53
C PRO A 7 -6.26 7.44 -1.53
N THR A 8 -6.42 8.01 -2.72
CA THR A 8 -7.18 9.24 -2.91
C THR A 8 -8.67 8.95 -2.86
N VAL A 9 -9.50 10.00 -2.80
CA VAL A 9 -10.97 9.88 -2.89
C VAL A 9 -11.47 9.25 -4.20
N HIS A 10 -10.61 9.14 -5.21
CA HIS A 10 -10.93 8.54 -6.50
C HIS A 10 -10.58 7.04 -6.57
N ASN A 11 -9.96 6.48 -5.53
CA ASN A 11 -9.64 5.05 -5.47
C ASN A 11 -10.85 4.28 -4.91
N GLN A 12 -11.45 3.42 -5.75
CA GLN A 12 -12.62 2.63 -5.38
C GLN A 12 -12.28 1.26 -4.76
N ARG A 13 -11.00 0.91 -4.66
CA ARG A 13 -10.55 -0.37 -4.11
C ARG A 13 -10.16 -0.24 -2.64
N HIS A 14 -9.22 0.63 -2.33
CA HIS A 14 -8.70 0.73 -0.97
C HIS A 14 -9.49 1.75 -0.13
N THR A 15 -9.61 1.48 1.17
CA THR A 15 -10.33 2.35 2.11
C THR A 15 -9.65 3.71 2.26
N TYR A 16 -10.40 4.79 1.97
CA TYR A 16 -9.93 6.16 2.15
C TYR A 16 -9.54 6.47 3.60
N GLY A 17 -8.48 7.26 3.79
CA GLY A 17 -7.98 7.65 5.11
C GLY A 17 -7.08 6.62 5.80
N LEU A 18 -6.92 5.42 5.24
CA LEU A 18 -6.02 4.37 5.75
C LEU A 18 -4.90 4.09 4.73
N PRO A 19 -3.67 3.77 5.18
CA PRO A 19 -2.58 3.48 4.26
C PRO A 19 -2.79 2.13 3.58
N ALA A 20 -2.81 2.09 2.26
CA ALA A 20 -2.93 0.84 1.51
C ALA A 20 -1.59 0.10 1.40
N TYR A 21 -0.49 0.84 1.23
CA TYR A 21 0.85 0.28 1.13
C TYR A 21 1.87 1.08 1.95
N GLU A 22 2.98 0.43 2.23
CA GLU A 22 4.18 1.05 2.76
C GLU A 22 5.32 0.84 1.76
N LEU A 23 5.96 1.95 1.38
CA LEU A 23 7.18 1.92 0.57
C LEU A 23 8.36 1.60 1.48
N ARG A 24 9.05 0.51 1.15
CA ARG A 24 10.31 0.10 1.76
C ARG A 24 11.31 -0.11 0.63
N ASP A 25 12.38 0.67 0.65
CA ASP A 25 13.32 0.80 -0.46
C ASP A 25 12.58 1.19 -1.75
N SER A 26 12.57 0.30 -2.75
CA SER A 26 11.83 0.46 -4.01
C SER A 26 10.67 -0.53 -4.13
N LYS A 27 10.07 -0.95 -3.02
CA LYS A 27 9.01 -1.96 -3.01
C LYS A 27 7.82 -1.52 -2.17
N LEU A 28 6.61 -1.78 -2.68
CA LEU A 28 5.36 -1.52 -1.96
C LEU A 28 4.90 -2.79 -1.27
N TYR A 29 4.84 -2.74 0.06
CA TYR A 29 4.31 -3.82 0.88
C TYR A 29 2.88 -3.48 1.30
N PRO A 30 1.93 -4.43 1.19
CA PRO A 30 0.57 -4.22 1.67
C PRO A 30 0.57 -4.05 3.18
N THR A 31 -0.21 -3.08 3.67
CA THR A 31 -0.45 -2.92 5.11
C THR A 31 -1.57 -3.87 5.56
N VAL A 32 -1.83 -3.90 6.88
CA VAL A 32 -2.99 -4.60 7.45
C VAL A 32 -4.34 -4.08 6.97
N HIS A 33 -4.39 -2.90 6.35
CA HIS A 33 -5.61 -2.31 5.80
C HIS A 33 -5.80 -2.64 4.31
N ASN A 34 -4.82 -3.29 3.68
CA ASN A 34 -4.99 -3.83 2.35
C ASN A 34 -5.70 -5.19 2.44
N GLN A 35 -6.88 -5.29 1.81
CA GLN A 35 -7.70 -6.50 1.81
C GLN A 35 -7.51 -7.34 0.54
N TYR A 36 -6.65 -6.91 -0.39
CA TYR A 36 -6.52 -7.47 -1.74
C TYR A 36 -5.23 -8.25 -1.92
N ASP A 37 -4.13 -7.79 -1.33
CA ASP A 37 -2.81 -8.39 -1.50
C ASP A 37 -2.35 -9.14 -0.25
N THR A 38 -1.61 -10.22 -0.48
CA THR A 38 -1.07 -11.07 0.59
C THR A 38 -0.07 -10.31 1.46
N TYR A 39 -0.26 -10.36 2.78
CA TYR A 39 0.65 -9.74 3.74
C TYR A 39 2.04 -10.42 3.75
N GLY A 40 3.08 -9.64 4.02
CA GLY A 40 4.45 -10.14 4.27
C GLY A 40 5.37 -10.21 3.05
N LEU A 41 4.85 -10.03 1.83
CA LEU A 41 5.65 -9.93 0.60
C LEU A 41 5.35 -8.60 -0.12
N PRO A 42 6.29 -8.08 -0.93
CA PRO A 42 6.02 -6.87 -1.72
C PRO A 42 5.01 -7.18 -2.82
N ALA A 43 3.98 -6.33 -2.95
CA ALA A 43 3.00 -6.43 -4.02
C ALA A 43 3.50 -5.78 -5.32
N PHE A 44 4.35 -4.75 -5.20
CA PHE A 44 4.91 -4.04 -6.36
C PHE A 44 6.38 -3.67 -6.15
N GLU A 45 7.09 -3.49 -7.26
CA GLU A 45 8.41 -2.84 -7.34
C GLU A 45 8.27 -1.49 -8.07
N ILE A 46 8.94 -0.47 -7.57
CA ILE A 46 9.08 0.86 -8.21
C ILE A 46 10.34 0.82 -9.07
N ARG A 47 10.21 1.22 -10.34
CA ARG A 47 11.30 1.28 -11.34
C ARG A 47 11.26 2.59 -12.10
#